data_AF-A0AAN7CVM3-F1
#
_entry.id   AF-A0AAN7CVM3-F1
#
_cell.length_a   1.000
_cell.length_b   1.000
_cell.length_c   1.000
_cell.angle_alpha   90.00
_cell.angle_beta   90.00
_cell.angle_gamma   90.00
#
_symmetry.space_group_name_H-M   'P 1'
#
loop_
_entity.id
_entity.type
_entity.pdbx_description
1 polymer ?
#
loop_
_entity_poly.entity_id
_entity_poly.type
_entity_poly.pdbx_seq_one_letter_code
_entity_poly.pdbx_strand_id
1 'polypeptide(L)'
;MTRAQQTISLALLVSSFYLSLYLGLFPLPPAVQEAIVPVLPFWFLVSFGAWLLFRLGWGLLTFRDTPDAYAELMEEIKMAKADLRTKGVDVD
;
A
#
# COMPACT_ATOMS: atom_id res chain seq x y z
N MET A 1 -24.05 0.77 -2.86
CA MET A 1 -23.21 -0.44 -2.92
C MET A 1 -22.21 -0.39 -1.79
N THR A 2 -22.08 -1.45 -0.99
CA THR A 2 -21.06 -1.51 0.06
C THR A 2 -19.67 -1.66 -0.58
N ARG A 3 -18.62 -1.12 0.06
CA ARG A 3 -17.24 -1.22 -0.46
C ARG A 3 -16.82 -2.68 -0.70
N ALA A 4 -17.29 -3.61 0.14
CA ALA A 4 -17.07 -5.04 -0.01
C ALA A 4 -17.75 -5.63 -1.25
N GLN A 5 -18.95 -5.17 -1.61
CA GLN A 5 -19.62 -5.65 -2.81
C GLN A 5 -18.88 -5.20 -4.08
N GLN A 6 -18.32 -3.98 -4.07
CA GLN A 6 -17.52 -3.45 -5.18
C GLN A 6 -16.23 -4.24 -5.40
N THR A 7 -15.53 -4.61 -4.32
CA THR A 7 -14.29 -5.40 -4.43
C THR A 7 -14.58 -6.82 -4.93
N ILE A 8 -15.64 -7.45 -4.44
CA ILE A 8 -16.06 -8.78 -4.89
C ILE A 8 -16.48 -8.75 -6.36
N SER A 9 -17.27 -7.75 -6.78
CA SER A 9 -17.69 -7.63 -8.18
C SER A 9 -16.50 -7.42 -9.12
N LEU A 10 -15.50 -6.64 -8.70
CA LEU A 10 -14.29 -6.42 -9.47
C LEU A 10 -13.44 -7.69 -9.56
N ALA A 11 -13.27 -8.41 -8.44
CA ALA A 11 -12.53 -9.66 -8.42
C ALA A 11 -13.17 -10.71 -9.34
N LEU A 12 -14.50 -10.80 -9.35
CA LEU A 12 -15.25 -11.68 -10.25
C LEU A 12 -15.11 -11.29 -11.72
N LEU A 13 -15.09 -9.98 -12.03
CA LEU A 13 -14.91 -9.50 -13.39
C LEU A 13 -13.50 -9.85 -13.92
N VAL A 14 -12.47 -9.64 -13.11
CA VAL A 14 -11.08 -9.96 -13.47
C VAL A 14 -10.88 -11.47 -13.62
N SER A 15 -11.44 -12.29 -12.71
CA SER A 15 -11.34 -13.75 -12.81
C SER A 15 -12.10 -14.30 -14.01
N SER A 16 -13.29 -13.77 -14.31
CA SER A 16 -14.07 -14.11 -15.49
C SER A 16 -13.33 -13.78 -16.79
N PHE A 17 -12.67 -12.62 -16.84
CA PHE A 17 -11.85 -12.22 -17.99
C PHE A 17 -10.65 -13.16 -18.19
N TYR A 18 -9.94 -13.52 -17.11
CA TYR A 18 -8.84 -14.48 -17.18
C TYR A 18 -9.28 -15.86 -17.67
N LEU A 19 -10.40 -16.38 -17.15
CA LEU A 19 -10.97 -17.66 -17.59
C LEU A 19 -11.36 -17.64 -19.08
N SER A 20 -11.89 -16.52 -19.57
CA SER A 20 -12.22 -16.34 -20.99
C SER A 20 -10.98 -16.45 -21.90
N LEU A 21 -9.87 -15.84 -21.48
CA LEU A 21 -8.58 -15.95 -22.17
C LEU A 21 -8.01 -17.37 -22.08
N TYR A 22 -8.11 -18.01 -20.91
CA TYR A 22 -7.61 -19.36 -20.68
C TYR A 22 -8.33 -20.42 -21.54
N LEU A 23 -9.65 -20.28 -21.70
CA LEU A 23 -10.48 -21.18 -22.51
C LEU A 23 -10.34 -20.96 -24.02
N GLY A 24 -9.58 -19.96 -24.46
CA GLY A 24 -9.35 -19.72 -25.89
C GLY A 24 -10.56 -19.19 -26.65
N LEU A 25 -11.48 -18.50 -25.95
CA LEU A 25 -12.65 -17.87 -26.57
C LEU A 25 -12.27 -16.74 -27.54
N PHE A 26 -11.03 -16.26 -27.45
CA PHE A 26 -10.44 -15.29 -28.38
C PHE A 26 -9.42 -15.99 -29.29
N PRO A 27 -9.43 -15.72 -30.61
CA PRO A 27 -8.43 -16.25 -31.53
C PRO A 27 -7.08 -15.56 -31.29
N LEU A 28 -6.29 -16.09 -30.37
CA LEU A 28 -4.92 -15.65 -30.11
C LEU A 28 -3.91 -16.55 -30.84
N PRO A 29 -2.71 -16.03 -31.16
CA PRO A 29 -1.63 -16.87 -31.67
C PRO A 29 -1.29 -18.00 -30.68
N PRO A 30 -1.04 -19.23 -31.15
CA PRO A 30 -0.81 -20.39 -30.27
C PRO A 30 0.37 -20.20 -29.31
N ALA A 31 1.41 -19.51 -29.76
CA ALA A 31 2.56 -19.15 -28.91
C ALA A 31 2.17 -18.29 -27.69
N VAL A 32 1.18 -17.41 -27.82
CA VAL A 32 0.70 -16.54 -26.73
C VAL A 32 -0.24 -17.32 -25.81
N GLN A 33 -1.13 -18.11 -26.40
CA GLN A 33 -2.10 -18.94 -25.69
C GLN A 33 -1.43 -19.95 -24.74
N GLU A 34 -0.38 -20.62 -25.20
CA GLU A 34 0.26 -21.69 -24.44
C GLU A 34 1.36 -21.18 -23.50
N ALA A 35 2.12 -20.16 -23.91
CA ALA A 35 3.28 -19.71 -23.12
C ALA A 35 2.97 -18.53 -22.18
N ILE A 36 2.08 -17.62 -22.57
CA ILE A 36 1.88 -16.35 -21.85
C ILE A 36 0.66 -16.41 -20.95
N VAL A 37 -0.48 -16.89 -21.46
CA VAL A 37 -1.75 -16.94 -20.71
C VAL A 37 -1.64 -17.67 -19.36
N PRO A 38 -1.04 -18.88 -19.25
CA PRO A 38 -0.97 -19.58 -17.97
C PRO A 38 0.00 -18.94 -16.96
N VAL A 39 1.01 -18.19 -17.44
CA VAL A 39 2.05 -17.59 -16.58
C VAL A 39 1.65 -16.19 -16.09
N LEU A 40 0.68 -15.53 -16.74
CA LEU A 40 0.22 -14.18 -16.41
C LEU A 40 -0.12 -13.97 -14.92
N PRO A 41 -0.88 -14.85 -14.23
CA PRO A 41 -1.19 -14.66 -12.81
C PRO A 41 0.05 -14.70 -11.92
N PHE A 42 0.99 -15.60 -12.23
CA PHE A 42 2.23 -15.73 -11.48
C PHE A 42 3.15 -14.53 -11.73
N TRP A 43 3.26 -14.09 -12.99
CA TRP A 43 4.02 -12.90 -13.36
C TRP A 43 3.48 -11.63 -12.68
N PHE A 44 2.15 -11.48 -12.62
CA PHE A 44 1.50 -10.40 -11.90
C PHE A 44 1.82 -10.46 -10.40
N LEU A 45 1.76 -11.64 -9.78
CA LEU A 45 2.07 -11.81 -8.36
C LEU A 45 3.52 -11.43 -8.03
N VAL A 46 4.48 -11.91 -8.83
CA VAL A 46 5.91 -11.65 -8.62
C VAL A 46 6.23 -10.16 -8.83
N SER A 47 5.73 -9.56 -9.90
CA SER A 47 5.94 -8.13 -10.18
C SER A 47 5.29 -7.23 -9.11
N PHE A 48 4.09 -7.57 -8.66
CA PHE A 48 3.42 -6.87 -7.57
C PHE A 48 4.19 -7.01 -6.25
N GLY A 49 4.69 -8.20 -5.92
CA GLY A 49 5.53 -8.44 -4.75
C GLY A 49 6.83 -7.61 -4.78
N ALA A 50 7.52 -7.60 -5.92
CA ALA A 50 8.72 -6.79 -6.12
C ALA A 50 8.43 -5.28 -5.99
N TRP A 51 7.31 -4.80 -6.53
CA TRP A 51 6.90 -3.41 -6.41
C TRP A 51 6.60 -3.01 -4.96
N LEU A 52 5.92 -3.88 -4.19
CA LEU A 52 5.67 -3.65 -2.77
C LEU A 52 6.97 -3.58 -1.96
N LEU A 53 7.90 -4.49 -2.21
CA LEU A 53 9.22 -4.49 -1.56
C LEU A 53 10.01 -3.22 -1.90
N PHE A 54 10.01 -2.81 -3.17
CA PHE A 54 10.66 -1.58 -3.59
C PHE A 54 10.06 -0.36 -2.91
N ARG A 55 8.72 -0.26 -2.87
CA ARG A 55 8.02 0.85 -2.21
C ARG A 55 8.30 0.90 -0.72
N LEU A 56 8.33 -0.25 -0.05
CA LEU A 56 8.67 -0.34 1.37
C LEU A 56 10.14 0.05 1.60
N GLY A 57 11.06 -0.47 0.80
CA GLY A 57 12.47 -0.11 0.85
C GLY A 57 12.70 1.38 0.64
N TRP A 58 12.01 1.97 -0.34
CA TRP A 58 12.05 3.41 -0.57
C TRP A 58 11.49 4.21 0.62
N GLY A 59 10.37 3.76 1.20
CA GLY A 59 9.81 4.37 2.41
C GLY A 59 10.75 4.32 3.62
N LEU A 60 11.51 3.23 3.76
CA LEU A 60 12.53 3.09 4.79
C LEU A 60 13.74 4.00 4.53
N LEU A 61 14.22 4.07 3.29
CA LEU A 61 15.35 4.93 2.90
C LEU A 61 15.01 6.42 3.03
N THR A 62 13.75 6.79 2.83
CA THR A 62 13.26 8.17 2.89
C THR A 62 12.59 8.49 4.23
N PHE A 63 12.70 7.61 5.22
CA PHE A 63 12.20 7.88 6.57
C PHE A 63 12.96 9.11 7.10
N ARG A 64 12.31 10.28 7.06
CA ARG A 64 12.85 11.49 7.69
C ARG A 64 12.84 11.21 9.17
N ASP A 65 14.00 10.97 9.74
CA ASP A 65 14.20 11.36 11.14
C ASP A 65 13.76 12.82 11.19
N THR A 66 12.74 13.12 11.99
CA THR A 66 12.20 14.47 12.17
C THR A 66 12.74 15.05 13.49
N PRO A 67 14.03 15.40 13.57
CA PRO A 67 14.60 16.01 14.76
C PRO A 67 13.99 17.39 15.01
N ASP A 68 13.60 18.10 13.95
CA ASP A 68 12.97 19.42 14.04
C ASP A 68 11.61 19.36 14.73
N ALA A 69 10.75 18.40 14.33
CA ALA A 69 9.45 18.20 14.98
C ALA A 69 9.60 17.74 16.44
N TYR A 70 10.65 16.97 16.75
CA TYR A 70 10.97 16.61 18.13
C TYR A 70 11.39 17.84 18.96
N ALA A 71 12.20 18.73 18.38
CA ALA A 71 12.63 19.96 19.04
C ALA A 71 11.46 20.93 19.29
N GLU A 72 10.61 21.12 18.28
CA GLU A 72 9.39 21.94 18.38
C GLU A 72 8.44 21.42 19.47
N LEU A 73 8.15 20.10 19.47
CA LEU A 73 7.31 19.49 20.51
C LEU A 73 7.89 19.69 21.92
N MET A 74 9.22 19.58 22.06
CA MET A 74 9.86 19.74 23.36
C MET A 74 9.80 21.19 23.85
N GLU A 75 9.83 22.17 22.95
CA GLU A 75 9.64 23.58 23.26
C GLU A 75 8.21 23.86 23.70
N GLU A 76 7.21 23.31 23.00
CA GLU A 76 5.80 23.39 23.40
C GLU A 76 5.56 22.77 24.79
N ILE A 77 6.17 21.63 25.08
CA ILE A 77 6.09 20.98 26.40
C ILE A 77 6.66 21.90 27.49
N LYS A 78 7.78 22.58 27.23
CA LYS A 78 8.37 23.53 28.20
C LYS A 78 7.43 24.70 28.48
N MET A 79 6.84 25.28 27.43
CA MET A 79 5.88 26.38 27.58
C MET A 79 4.64 25.93 28.36
N ALA A 80 4.08 24.77 28.00
CA ALA A 80 2.92 24.20 28.68
C ALA A 80 3.21 23.90 30.17
N LYS A 81 4.38 23.35 30.50
CA LYS A 81 4.81 23.14 31.90
C LYS A 81 4.91 24.47 32.66
N ALA A 82 5.44 25.53 32.06
CA ALA A 82 5.53 26.86 32.69
C ALA A 82 4.14 27.47 32.97
N ASP A 83 3.21 27.34 32.02
CA ASP A 83 1.82 27.79 32.16
C ASP A 83 1.05 27.00 33.23
N LEU A 84 1.31 25.70 33.35
CA LEU A 84 0.70 24.87 34.40
C LEU A 84 1.24 25.20 35.79
N ARG A 85 2.55 25.50 35.91
CA ARG A 85 3.17 25.96 37.16
C ARG A 85 2.61 27.30 37.63
N THR A 86 2.39 28.24 36.70
CA THR A 86 1.73 29.52 37.02
C THR A 86 0.27 29.34 37.45
N LYS A 87 -0.40 28.28 36.98
CA LYS A 87 -1.75 27.89 37.43
C LYS A 87 -1.76 27.03 38.71
N GLY A 88 -0.60 26.81 39.35
CA GLY A 88 -0.48 26.08 40.61
C GLY A 88 -0.59 24.55 40.49
N VAL A 89 -0.43 24.00 39.29
CA VAL A 89 -0.42 22.55 39.05
C VAL A 89 1.02 22.05 39.13
N ASP A 90 1.27 21.01 39.92
CA ASP A 90 2.60 20.38 40.03
C ASP A 90 2.89 19.54 38.77
N VAL A 91 4.01 19.83 38.12
CA VAL A 91 4.43 19.24 36.84
C VAL A 91 5.94 19.01 36.88
N ASP A 92 6.34 18.01 37.65
CA ASP A 92 7.64 17.34 37.51
C ASP A 92 7.49 16.11 36.60
#